data_AF-A0A453K7Y4-F1
#
_entry.id   AF-A0A453K7Y4-F1
#
_cell.length_a   1.000
_cell.length_b   1.000
_cell.length_c   1.000
_cell.angle_alpha   90.00
_cell.angle_beta   90.00
_cell.angle_gamma   90.00
#
_symmetry.space_group_name_H-M   'P 1'
#
loop_
_entity.id
_entity.type
_entity.pdbx_description
1 polymer ?
#
loop_
_entity_poly.entity_id
_entity_poly.type
_entity_poly.pdbx_seq_one_letter_code
_entity_poly.pdbx_strand_id
1 'polypeptide(L)'
;MSPERIRNENYSYAADIWSLGLTALECATGRYPYDVNGGEADLMLQILEDPSPTPPQHMHSEEFCSFIDACLQKDADARPTCDQLLSHSFIKKYEGPGVDLAEYNKSVHDPAERLSQIAHMLAVHYYLIFDGGDDQWRHMKSFYGQDSTFSFSGETHVGKSDIFDTLSRIREMLKGNSRCEKIGRVMEKVYCRAHGEEGMSVRVSGSFIMGNEFLVCADGFCAEGMLSIVELSPDILSKQAGHFQEDFFMEPGTAMGCYVISRQELHIGVS
;
A
#
# COMPACT_ATOMS: atom_id res chain seq x y z
N MET A 1 -15.37 11.13 12.07
CA MET A 1 -16.83 10.87 11.88
C MET A 1 -17.52 12.20 11.70
N SER A 2 -18.60 12.26 10.91
CA SER A 2 -19.42 13.47 10.79
C SER A 2 -20.35 13.65 12.01
N PRO A 3 -20.80 14.88 12.32
CA PRO A 3 -21.62 15.17 13.51
C PRO A 3 -22.88 14.30 13.62
N GLU A 4 -23.63 14.13 12.54
CA GLU A 4 -24.85 13.32 12.45
C GLU A 4 -24.58 11.83 12.75
N ARG A 5 -23.42 11.32 12.31
CA ARG A 5 -23.02 9.93 12.61
C ARG A 5 -22.70 9.75 14.09
N ILE A 6 -22.07 10.74 14.72
CA ILE A 6 -21.77 10.71 16.16
C ILE A 6 -23.08 10.78 16.98
N ARG A 7 -24.06 11.56 16.52
CA ARG A 7 -25.41 11.61 17.12
C ARG A 7 -26.26 10.38 16.85
N ASN A 8 -25.74 9.40 16.09
CA ASN A 8 -26.48 8.21 15.67
C ASN A 8 -27.76 8.56 14.88
N GLU A 9 -27.70 9.64 14.11
CA GLU A 9 -28.75 10.06 13.17
C GLU A 9 -28.61 9.30 11.83
N ASN A 10 -29.64 9.37 11.00
CA ASN A 10 -29.55 8.85 9.63
C ASN A 10 -28.50 9.64 8.86
N TYR A 11 -27.58 8.94 8.20
CA TYR A 11 -26.52 9.55 7.40
C TYR A 11 -26.52 8.99 5.98
N SER A 12 -25.96 9.77 5.07
CA SER A 12 -25.81 9.42 3.65
C SER A 12 -24.51 10.05 3.12
N TYR A 13 -24.43 10.32 1.82
CA TYR A 13 -23.25 10.86 1.14
C TYR A 13 -22.73 12.18 1.73
N ALA A 14 -23.58 12.98 2.38
CA ALA A 14 -23.15 14.20 3.08
C ALA A 14 -22.09 13.92 4.15
N ALA A 15 -22.12 12.75 4.80
CA ALA A 15 -21.11 12.34 5.79
C ALA A 15 -19.70 12.19 5.19
N ASP A 16 -19.62 11.76 3.92
CA ASP A 16 -18.35 11.64 3.20
C ASP A 16 -17.82 13.03 2.80
N ILE A 17 -18.71 13.98 2.51
CA ILE A 17 -18.34 15.38 2.21
C ILE A 17 -17.71 16.07 3.42
N TRP A 18 -18.23 15.80 4.62
CA TRP A 18 -17.57 16.23 5.86
C TRP A 18 -16.17 15.65 5.98
N SER A 19 -16.02 14.35 5.72
CA SER A 19 -14.73 13.66 5.81
C SER A 19 -13.73 14.21 4.79
N LEU A 20 -14.18 14.48 3.56
CA LEU A 20 -13.40 15.15 2.52
C LEU A 20 -12.90 16.52 2.97
N GLY A 21 -13.77 17.33 3.59
CA GLY A 21 -13.40 18.65 4.11
C GLY A 21 -12.28 18.56 5.17
N LEU A 22 -12.39 17.61 6.11
CA LEU A 22 -11.36 17.42 7.13
C LEU A 22 -10.03 16.94 6.52
N THR A 23 -10.07 15.97 5.61
CA THR A 23 -8.87 15.47 4.92
C THR A 23 -8.20 16.56 4.10
N ALA A 24 -8.96 17.35 3.35
CA ALA A 24 -8.40 18.45 2.56
C ALA A 24 -7.75 19.53 3.45
N LEU A 25 -8.38 19.86 4.59
CA LEU A 25 -7.82 20.81 5.55
C LEU A 25 -6.56 20.27 6.23
N GLU A 26 -6.54 18.99 6.60
CA GLU A 26 -5.37 18.31 7.16
C GLU A 26 -4.22 18.29 6.16
N CYS A 27 -4.47 17.93 4.90
CA CYS A 27 -3.44 17.97 3.84
C CYS A 27 -2.88 19.38 3.65
N ALA A 28 -3.71 20.42 3.72
CA ALA A 28 -3.28 21.80 3.53
C ALA A 28 -2.49 22.37 4.72
N THR A 29 -2.75 21.88 5.93
CA THR A 29 -2.14 22.40 7.16
C THR A 29 -1.08 21.49 7.78
N GLY A 30 -0.97 20.25 7.30
CA GLY A 30 -0.08 19.21 7.81
C GLY A 30 -0.46 18.67 9.19
N ARG A 31 -1.65 19.00 9.70
CA ARG A 31 -2.12 18.60 11.04
C ARG A 31 -3.62 18.37 11.04
N TYR A 32 -4.07 17.36 11.77
CA TYR A 32 -5.50 17.15 12.00
C TYR A 32 -6.10 18.37 12.76
N PRO A 33 -7.28 18.87 12.36
CA PRO A 33 -7.80 20.15 12.86
C PRO A 33 -8.35 20.11 14.29
N TYR A 34 -8.53 18.94 14.88
CA TYR A 34 -9.01 18.76 16.26
C TYR A 34 -7.92 18.19 17.17
N ASP A 35 -8.04 18.42 18.48
CA ASP A 35 -7.11 17.84 19.45
C ASP A 35 -7.47 16.37 19.72
N VAL A 36 -6.52 15.48 19.49
CA VAL A 36 -6.67 14.03 19.68
C VAL A 36 -6.16 13.54 21.05
N ASN A 37 -5.53 14.42 21.85
CA ASN A 37 -4.93 14.04 23.13
C ASN A 37 -5.96 13.71 24.22
N GLY A 38 -7.19 14.23 24.10
CA GLY A 38 -8.29 13.96 25.04
C GLY A 38 -8.95 12.58 24.89
N GLY A 39 -8.54 11.80 23.88
CA GLY A 39 -9.16 10.51 23.55
C GLY A 39 -10.44 10.64 22.71
N GLU A 40 -11.03 9.50 22.36
CA GLU A 40 -12.13 9.43 21.38
C GLU A 40 -13.39 10.20 21.81
N ALA A 41 -13.75 10.16 23.10
CA ALA A 41 -14.94 10.83 23.61
C ALA A 41 -14.82 12.36 23.54
N ASP A 42 -13.66 12.90 23.91
CA ASP A 42 -13.39 14.33 23.84
C ASP A 42 -13.37 14.83 22.38
N LEU A 43 -12.75 14.07 21.49
CA LEU A 43 -12.77 14.36 20.06
C LEU A 43 -14.19 14.37 19.49
N MET A 44 -15.05 13.43 19.90
CA MET A 44 -16.45 13.42 19.48
C MET A 44 -17.19 14.67 19.98
N LEU A 45 -16.94 15.13 21.21
CA LEU A 45 -17.52 16.36 21.75
C LEU A 45 -17.05 17.59 20.96
N GLN A 46 -15.74 17.72 20.67
CA GLN A 46 -15.23 18.81 19.82
C GLN A 46 -15.92 18.83 18.43
N ILE A 47 -16.10 17.66 17.81
CA ILE A 47 -16.81 17.56 16.52
C ILE A 47 -18.29 17.94 16.65
N LEU A 48 -18.93 17.79 17.80
CA LEU A 48 -20.34 18.15 17.99
C LEU A 48 -20.55 19.60 18.41
N GLU A 49 -19.70 20.12 19.28
CA GLU A 49 -19.93 21.36 20.03
C GLU A 49 -19.05 22.52 19.57
N ASP A 50 -17.80 22.28 19.23
CA ASP A 50 -16.89 23.35 18.81
C ASP A 50 -17.27 23.86 17.41
N PRO A 51 -16.95 25.14 17.10
CA PRO A 51 -17.03 25.65 15.75
C PRO A 51 -16.32 24.73 14.76
N SER A 52 -16.87 24.61 13.56
CA SER A 52 -16.18 23.88 12.48
C SER A 52 -14.81 24.52 12.20
N PRO A 53 -13.76 23.71 11.97
CA PRO A 53 -12.44 24.23 11.72
C PRO A 53 -12.38 24.89 10.35
N THR A 54 -11.75 26.06 10.28
CA THR A 54 -11.59 26.84 9.05
C THR A 54 -10.10 27.04 8.78
N PRO A 55 -9.63 26.95 7.52
CA PRO A 55 -8.25 27.21 7.17
C PRO A 55 -7.86 28.67 7.46
N PRO A 56 -6.61 28.95 7.90
CA PRO A 56 -6.13 30.31 8.11
C PRO A 56 -6.14 31.12 6.81
N GLN A 57 -7.08 32.06 6.68
CA GLN A 57 -7.35 32.81 5.43
C GLN A 57 -6.14 33.55 4.83
N HIS A 58 -5.13 33.87 5.65
CA HIS A 58 -3.91 34.55 5.19
C HIS A 58 -2.89 33.60 4.53
N MET A 59 -3.04 32.28 4.71
CA MET A 59 -2.15 31.25 4.16
C MET A 59 -2.75 30.50 2.98
N HIS A 60 -4.06 30.65 2.74
CA HIS A 60 -4.78 29.88 1.72
C HIS A 60 -5.63 30.78 0.84
N SER A 61 -5.96 30.29 -0.36
CA SER A 61 -6.78 31.07 -1.29
C SER A 61 -8.23 31.14 -0.81
N GLU A 62 -8.93 32.22 -1.15
CA GLU A 62 -10.33 32.43 -0.79
C GLU A 62 -11.22 31.28 -1.29
N GLU A 63 -10.94 30.76 -2.49
CA GLU A 63 -11.70 29.64 -3.05
C GLU A 63 -11.48 28.36 -2.24
N PHE A 64 -10.28 28.11 -1.73
CA PHE A 64 -10.02 26.95 -0.85
C PHE A 64 -10.73 27.11 0.49
N CYS A 65 -10.64 28.28 1.12
CA CYS A 65 -11.36 28.57 2.37
C CYS A 65 -12.87 28.34 2.21
N SER A 66 -13.46 28.91 1.15
CA SER A 66 -14.88 28.72 0.81
C SER A 66 -15.24 27.24 0.58
N PHE A 67 -14.36 26.46 -0.05
CA PHE A 67 -14.59 25.04 -0.28
C PHE A 67 -14.61 24.25 1.03
N ILE A 68 -13.65 24.51 1.93
CA ILE A 68 -13.58 23.84 3.23
C ILE A 68 -14.78 24.22 4.10
N ASP A 69 -15.14 25.51 4.15
CA ASP A 69 -16.30 25.98 4.91
C ASP A 69 -17.61 25.36 4.39
N ALA A 70 -17.75 25.16 3.07
CA ALA A 70 -18.91 24.48 2.50
C ALA A 70 -18.97 22.98 2.88
N CYS A 71 -17.83 22.29 2.89
CA CYS A 71 -17.75 20.87 3.27
C CYS A 71 -18.00 20.66 4.78
N LEU A 72 -17.53 21.57 5.63
CA LEU A 72 -17.53 21.44 7.08
C LEU A 72 -18.73 22.12 7.76
N GLN A 73 -19.91 22.04 7.13
CA GLN A 73 -21.16 22.43 7.77
C GLN A 73 -21.63 21.33 8.75
N LYS A 74 -21.92 21.72 10.01
CA LYS A 74 -22.39 20.78 11.03
C LYS A 74 -23.74 20.18 10.64
N ASP A 75 -24.63 21.01 10.08
CA ASP A 75 -25.88 20.56 9.48
C ASP A 75 -25.57 19.80 8.18
N ALA A 76 -26.01 18.56 8.10
CA ALA A 76 -25.80 17.70 6.94
C ALA A 76 -26.59 18.16 5.71
N ASP A 77 -27.78 18.73 5.91
CA ASP A 77 -28.64 19.19 4.80
C ASP A 77 -28.12 20.50 4.20
N ALA A 78 -27.31 21.25 4.95
CA ALA A 78 -26.65 22.47 4.48
C ALA A 78 -25.38 22.18 3.66
N ARG A 79 -24.84 20.96 3.70
CA ARG A 79 -23.67 20.59 2.89
C ARG A 79 -24.07 20.46 1.42
N PRO A 80 -23.25 20.97 0.48
CA PRO A 80 -23.48 20.74 -0.93
C PRO A 80 -23.37 19.25 -1.26
N THR A 81 -24.04 18.80 -2.30
CA THR A 81 -23.84 17.48 -2.90
C THR A 81 -22.53 17.42 -3.70
N CYS A 82 -22.06 16.21 -4.03
CA CYS A 82 -20.87 16.03 -4.87
C CYS A 82 -20.98 16.78 -6.21
N ASP A 83 -22.13 16.74 -6.88
CA ASP A 83 -22.35 17.44 -8.16
C ASP A 83 -22.23 18.97 -8.01
N GLN A 84 -22.69 19.51 -6.88
CA GLN A 84 -22.53 20.92 -6.56
C GLN A 84 -21.07 21.26 -6.25
N LEU A 85 -20.35 20.41 -5.52
CA LEU A 85 -18.92 20.59 -5.25
C LEU A 85 -18.04 20.52 -6.50
N LEU A 86 -18.38 19.67 -7.47
CA LEU A 86 -17.70 19.62 -8.78
C LEU A 86 -17.82 20.95 -9.55
N SER A 87 -18.85 21.74 -9.25
CA SER A 87 -19.05 23.08 -9.81
C SER A 87 -18.41 24.19 -8.98
N HIS A 88 -17.80 23.88 -7.84
CA HIS A 88 -17.19 24.87 -6.95
C HIS A 88 -15.93 25.49 -7.57
N SER A 89 -15.73 26.80 -7.37
CA SER A 89 -14.62 27.57 -7.96
C SER A 89 -13.24 26.95 -7.68
N PHE A 90 -13.04 26.41 -6.46
CA PHE A 90 -11.82 25.71 -6.10
C PHE A 90 -11.54 24.51 -7.01
N ILE A 91 -12.53 23.64 -7.26
CA ILE A 91 -12.37 22.46 -8.12
C ILE A 91 -12.19 22.88 -9.57
N LYS A 92 -13.04 23.80 -10.06
CA LYS A 92 -13.00 24.31 -11.44
C LYS A 92 -11.65 24.93 -11.81
N LYS A 93 -10.98 25.59 -10.87
CA LYS A 93 -9.65 26.18 -11.05
C LYS A 93 -8.58 25.16 -11.44
N TYR A 94 -8.73 23.90 -11.01
CA TYR A 94 -7.75 22.83 -11.21
C TYR A 94 -8.24 21.72 -12.17
N GLU A 95 -9.31 21.95 -12.93
CA GLU A 95 -9.77 20.99 -13.97
C GLU A 95 -8.81 20.91 -15.18
N GLY A 96 -7.99 21.94 -15.41
CA GLY A 96 -7.03 21.99 -16.50
C GLY A 96 -5.64 21.41 -16.14
N PRO A 97 -4.75 21.22 -17.14
CA PRO A 97 -3.40 20.64 -16.95
C PRO A 97 -2.41 21.58 -16.24
N GLY A 98 -2.89 22.60 -15.52
CA GLY A 98 -2.06 23.66 -14.93
C GLY A 98 -1.23 23.22 -13.72
N VAL A 99 -1.37 21.97 -13.26
CA VAL A 99 -0.62 21.39 -12.15
C VAL A 99 0.09 20.14 -12.62
N ASP A 100 1.42 20.18 -12.66
CA ASP A 100 2.24 19.00 -12.91
C ASP A 100 2.52 18.27 -11.59
N LEU A 101 1.66 17.30 -11.26
CA LEU A 101 1.83 16.46 -10.08
C LEU A 101 3.09 15.58 -10.17
N ALA A 102 3.54 15.23 -11.37
CA ALA A 102 4.74 14.41 -11.54
C ALA A 102 6.00 15.21 -11.21
N GLU A 103 6.08 16.47 -11.64
CA GLU A 103 7.14 17.40 -11.25
C GLU A 103 7.13 17.65 -9.74
N TYR A 104 5.97 17.95 -9.16
CA TYR A 104 5.85 18.12 -7.71
C TYR A 104 6.31 16.87 -6.94
N ASN A 105 5.86 15.68 -7.34
CA ASN A 105 6.26 14.44 -6.68
C ASN A 105 7.78 14.20 -6.75
N LYS A 106 8.43 14.52 -7.89
CA LYS A 106 9.90 14.46 -8.03
C LYS A 106 10.63 15.48 -7.15
N SER A 107 9.99 16.59 -6.81
CA SER A 107 10.57 17.63 -5.94
C SER A 107 10.53 17.25 -4.45
N VAL A 108 9.54 16.44 -4.06
CA VAL A 108 9.33 16.03 -2.66
C VAL A 108 10.07 14.73 -2.33
N HIS A 109 10.15 13.80 -3.30
CA HIS A 109 10.75 12.49 -3.10
C HIS A 109 11.89 12.27 -4.08
N ASP A 110 13.01 11.69 -3.60
CA ASP A 110 14.00 11.10 -4.49
C ASP A 110 13.34 9.93 -5.24
N PRO A 111 13.26 9.97 -6.59
CA PRO A 111 12.68 8.88 -7.36
C PRO A 111 13.30 7.51 -7.06
N ALA A 112 14.60 7.47 -6.75
CA ALA A 112 15.27 6.22 -6.41
C ALA A 112 14.81 5.68 -5.04
N GLU A 113 14.69 6.54 -4.03
CA GLU A 113 14.16 6.17 -2.72
C GLU A 113 12.70 5.70 -2.83
N ARG A 114 11.87 6.41 -3.59
CA ARG A 114 10.47 6.04 -3.77
C ARG A 114 10.31 4.70 -4.48
N LEU A 115 11.11 4.45 -5.51
CA LEU A 115 11.13 3.16 -6.21
C LEU A 115 11.55 2.03 -5.26
N SER A 116 12.54 2.27 -4.40
CA SER A 116 12.97 1.33 -3.37
C SER A 116 11.86 0.99 -2.37
N GLN A 117 11.14 2.01 -1.87
CA GLN A 117 10.01 1.82 -0.96
C GLN A 117 8.88 0.97 -1.61
N ILE A 118 8.55 1.25 -2.88
CA ILE A 118 7.54 0.49 -3.62
C ILE A 118 7.99 -0.96 -3.82
N ALA A 119 9.27 -1.18 -4.15
CA ALA A 119 9.83 -2.51 -4.32
C ALA A 119 9.80 -3.33 -3.02
N HIS A 120 10.13 -2.71 -1.89
CA HIS A 120 10.02 -3.34 -0.57
C HIS A 120 8.56 -3.70 -0.24
N MET A 121 7.63 -2.76 -0.44
CA MET A 121 6.20 -3.00 -0.20
C MET A 121 5.68 -4.17 -1.04
N LEU A 122 6.04 -4.23 -2.32
CA LEU A 122 5.69 -5.34 -3.21
C LEU A 122 6.23 -6.67 -2.67
N ALA A 123 7.53 -6.74 -2.40
CA ALA A 123 8.18 -7.97 -1.97
C ALA A 123 7.56 -8.50 -0.68
N VAL A 124 7.41 -7.62 0.32
CA VAL A 124 6.78 -7.96 1.60
C VAL A 124 5.35 -8.45 1.39
N HIS A 125 4.54 -7.72 0.63
CA HIS A 125 3.15 -8.09 0.42
C HIS A 125 3.00 -9.40 -0.34
N TYR A 126 3.83 -9.63 -1.36
CA TYR A 126 3.88 -10.87 -2.11
C TYR A 126 4.16 -12.08 -1.21
N TYR A 127 5.22 -12.03 -0.39
CA TYR A 127 5.56 -13.16 0.48
C TYR A 127 4.57 -13.33 1.64
N LEU A 128 4.01 -12.25 2.18
CA LEU A 128 2.94 -12.35 3.17
C LEU A 128 1.70 -13.08 2.62
N ILE A 129 1.30 -12.82 1.37
CA ILE A 129 0.20 -13.56 0.73
C ILE A 129 0.61 -15.02 0.46
N PHE A 130 1.85 -15.24 0.02
CA PHE A 130 2.36 -16.58 -0.28
C PHE A 130 2.38 -17.48 0.96
N ASP A 131 2.91 -16.99 2.07
CA ASP A 131 3.01 -17.73 3.33
C ASP A 131 1.73 -17.63 4.19
N GLY A 132 0.80 -16.76 3.82
CA GLY A 132 -0.47 -16.51 4.49
C GLY A 132 -1.49 -17.66 4.37
N GLY A 133 -2.69 -17.42 4.89
CA GLY A 133 -3.80 -18.38 4.85
C GLY A 133 -4.45 -18.52 3.46
N ASP A 134 -5.24 -19.57 3.26
CA ASP A 134 -5.88 -19.85 1.95
C ASP A 134 -6.88 -18.77 1.50
N ASP A 135 -7.45 -18.02 2.44
CA ASP A 135 -8.33 -16.89 2.11
C ASP A 135 -7.55 -15.75 1.44
N GLN A 136 -6.36 -15.43 1.96
CA GLN A 136 -5.48 -14.42 1.39
C GLN A 136 -4.84 -14.89 0.08
N TRP A 137 -4.49 -16.18 -0.01
CA TRP A 137 -3.85 -16.79 -1.17
C TRP A 137 -4.61 -16.53 -2.48
N ARG A 138 -5.95 -16.49 -2.45
CA ARG A 138 -6.77 -16.21 -3.64
C ARG A 138 -6.44 -14.88 -4.32
N HIS A 139 -5.97 -13.89 -3.55
CA HIS A 139 -5.55 -12.59 -4.08
C HIS A 139 -4.25 -12.68 -4.89
N MET A 140 -3.44 -13.73 -4.75
CA MET A 140 -2.22 -13.90 -5.56
C MET A 140 -2.51 -13.86 -7.07
N LYS A 141 -3.69 -14.33 -7.51
CA LYS A 141 -4.09 -14.27 -8.92
C LYS A 141 -4.15 -12.86 -9.50
N SER A 142 -4.38 -11.83 -8.68
CA SER A 142 -4.52 -10.45 -9.17
C SER A 142 -3.18 -9.82 -9.57
N PHE A 143 -2.06 -10.42 -9.15
CA PHE A 143 -0.72 -9.93 -9.51
C PHE A 143 -0.35 -10.26 -10.96
N TYR A 144 -1.07 -11.16 -11.63
CA TYR A 144 -0.73 -11.67 -12.95
C TYR A 144 -1.83 -11.44 -13.99
N GLY A 145 -1.41 -11.13 -15.21
CA GLY A 145 -2.24 -11.03 -16.40
C GLY A 145 -2.33 -12.36 -17.16
N GLN A 146 -2.98 -12.32 -18.33
CA GLN A 146 -3.07 -13.50 -19.21
C GLN A 146 -1.75 -13.77 -19.95
N ASP A 147 -0.96 -12.73 -20.19
CA ASP A 147 0.33 -12.82 -20.87
C ASP A 147 1.52 -12.90 -19.90
N SER A 148 1.24 -12.93 -18.59
CA SER A 148 2.28 -13.05 -17.58
C SER A 148 3.02 -14.39 -17.70
N THR A 149 4.30 -14.40 -17.38
CA THR A 149 5.12 -15.62 -17.37
C THR A 149 5.76 -15.87 -16.01
N PHE A 150 5.75 -17.10 -15.53
CA PHE A 150 6.52 -17.54 -14.36
C PHE A 150 7.50 -18.64 -14.77
N SER A 151 8.78 -18.47 -14.48
CA SER A 151 9.81 -19.46 -14.77
C SER A 151 10.43 -20.01 -13.50
N PHE A 152 10.47 -21.33 -13.39
CA PHE A 152 11.06 -22.05 -12.26
C PHE A 152 11.63 -23.39 -12.73
N SER A 153 12.82 -23.76 -12.27
CA SER A 153 13.48 -25.05 -12.58
C SER A 153 13.61 -25.36 -14.09
N GLY A 154 13.74 -24.33 -14.92
CA GLY A 154 13.86 -24.47 -16.38
C GLY A 154 12.53 -24.64 -17.12
N GLU A 155 11.40 -24.65 -16.41
CA GLU A 155 10.06 -24.63 -16.98
C GLU A 155 9.49 -23.20 -16.96
N THR A 156 8.65 -22.87 -17.95
CA THR A 156 7.95 -21.58 -18.04
C THR A 156 6.46 -21.82 -18.13
N HIS A 157 5.73 -21.16 -17.24
CA HIS A 157 4.28 -21.19 -17.10
C HIS A 157 3.71 -19.86 -17.58
N VAL A 158 2.61 -19.90 -18.33
CA VAL A 158 2.05 -18.71 -18.99
C VAL A 158 0.60 -18.52 -18.57
N GLY A 159 0.29 -17.29 -18.17
CA GLY A 159 -1.04 -16.85 -17.80
C GLY A 159 -1.38 -17.11 -16.34
N LYS A 160 -2.15 -16.17 -15.77
CA LYS A 160 -2.49 -16.12 -14.33
C LYS A 160 -2.97 -17.44 -13.71
N SER A 161 -3.68 -18.28 -14.46
CA SER A 161 -4.21 -19.54 -13.93
C SER A 161 -3.10 -20.58 -13.75
N ASP A 162 -2.29 -20.81 -14.78
CA ASP A 162 -1.19 -21.78 -14.73
C ASP A 162 -0.09 -21.34 -13.75
N ILE A 163 0.20 -20.04 -13.71
CA ILE A 163 1.10 -19.45 -12.71
C ILE A 163 0.58 -19.71 -11.30
N PHE A 164 -0.69 -19.40 -11.02
CA PHE A 164 -1.26 -19.61 -9.70
C PHE A 164 -1.27 -21.09 -9.28
N ASP A 165 -1.61 -22.00 -10.19
CA ASP A 165 -1.63 -23.43 -9.90
C ASP A 165 -0.21 -23.93 -9.61
N THR A 166 0.79 -23.43 -10.35
CA THR A 166 2.20 -23.74 -10.12
C THR A 166 2.72 -23.19 -8.79
N LEU A 167 2.48 -21.91 -8.49
CA LEU A 167 2.85 -21.33 -7.21
C LEU A 167 2.12 -22.02 -6.05
N SER A 168 0.88 -22.47 -6.23
CA SER A 168 0.14 -23.25 -5.24
C SER A 168 0.83 -24.58 -4.95
N ARG A 169 1.33 -25.28 -5.99
CA ARG A 169 2.13 -26.50 -5.80
C ARG A 169 3.43 -26.22 -5.03
N ILE A 170 4.14 -25.15 -5.38
CA ILE A 170 5.36 -24.74 -4.66
C ILE A 170 5.04 -24.42 -3.19
N ARG A 171 3.95 -23.68 -2.94
CA ARG A 171 3.48 -23.34 -1.59
C ARG A 171 3.18 -24.59 -0.75
N GLU A 172 2.47 -25.56 -1.31
CA GLU A 172 2.19 -26.83 -0.61
C GLU A 172 3.46 -27.67 -0.39
N MET A 173 4.41 -27.66 -1.33
CA MET A 173 5.71 -28.31 -1.15
C MET A 173 6.50 -27.72 0.03
N LEU A 174 6.48 -26.39 0.19
CA LEU A 174 7.20 -25.69 1.26
C LEU A 174 6.52 -25.80 2.63
N LYS A 175 5.19 -25.90 2.67
CA LYS A 175 4.44 -26.17 3.92
C LYS A 175 4.80 -27.52 4.54
N GLY A 176 5.27 -28.47 3.76
CA GLY A 176 5.60 -29.82 4.22
C GLY A 176 4.39 -30.61 4.74
N ASN A 177 4.59 -31.89 5.04
CA ASN A 177 3.58 -32.68 5.75
C ASN A 177 3.67 -32.40 7.26
N SER A 178 2.59 -32.63 8.02
CA SER A 178 2.47 -32.37 9.48
C SER A 178 3.53 -33.03 10.40
N ARG A 179 4.53 -33.73 9.84
CA ARG A 179 5.65 -34.39 10.53
C ARG A 179 7.04 -33.82 10.16
N CYS A 180 7.16 -32.96 9.15
CA CYS A 180 8.41 -32.29 8.78
C CYS A 180 8.41 -30.83 9.25
N GLU A 181 9.60 -30.30 9.54
CA GLU A 181 9.77 -28.87 9.75
C GLU A 181 9.35 -28.12 8.48
N LYS A 182 8.57 -27.04 8.61
CA LYS A 182 8.21 -26.17 7.49
C LYS A 182 9.46 -25.48 6.95
N ILE A 183 9.47 -25.20 5.64
CA ILE A 183 10.52 -24.37 5.05
C ILE A 183 10.02 -22.94 5.03
N GLY A 184 10.56 -22.11 5.92
CA GLY A 184 10.36 -20.66 5.93
C GLY A 184 11.30 -19.96 4.96
N ARG A 185 10.98 -18.70 4.63
CA ARG A 185 11.84 -17.81 3.84
C ARG A 185 12.32 -16.65 4.70
N VAL A 186 13.59 -16.30 4.53
CA VAL A 186 14.19 -15.07 5.04
C VAL A 186 14.46 -14.18 3.84
N MET A 187 13.81 -13.04 3.76
CA MET A 187 14.15 -12.02 2.76
C MET A 187 15.34 -11.21 3.27
N GLU A 188 16.46 -11.19 2.55
CA GLU A 188 17.69 -10.51 2.99
C GLU A 188 17.97 -9.22 2.22
N LYS A 189 17.70 -9.22 0.91
CA LYS A 189 17.97 -8.07 0.04
C LYS A 189 16.88 -7.90 -0.98
N VAL A 190 16.50 -6.65 -1.20
CA VAL A 190 15.60 -6.23 -2.27
C VAL A 190 16.32 -5.17 -3.08
N TYR A 191 16.41 -5.39 -4.38
CA TYR A 191 16.96 -4.42 -5.33
C TYR A 191 15.87 -4.06 -6.33
N CYS A 192 15.86 -2.81 -6.78
CA CYS A 192 14.95 -2.39 -7.84
C CYS A 192 15.69 -1.54 -8.87
N ARG A 193 15.14 -1.52 -10.09
CA ARG A 193 15.55 -0.62 -11.16
C ARG A 193 14.38 -0.39 -12.11
N ALA A 194 14.43 0.71 -12.85
CA ALA A 194 13.52 0.93 -13.97
C ALA A 194 13.68 -0.19 -15.02
N HIS A 195 12.57 -0.58 -15.64
CA HIS A 195 12.50 -1.60 -16.68
C HIS A 195 11.62 -1.10 -17.82
N GLY A 196 12.16 -0.97 -19.02
CA GLY A 196 11.43 -0.34 -20.13
C GLY A 196 11.18 1.15 -19.91
N GLU A 197 10.11 1.68 -20.50
CA GLU A 197 9.74 3.10 -20.37
C GLU A 197 8.90 3.37 -19.11
N GLU A 198 8.02 2.42 -18.72
CA GLU A 198 7.06 2.61 -17.63
C GLU A 198 7.08 1.47 -16.60
N GLY A 199 7.92 0.45 -16.77
CA GLY A 199 7.99 -0.71 -15.90
C GLY A 199 9.08 -0.63 -14.83
N MET A 200 9.07 -1.61 -13.93
CA MET A 200 10.12 -1.79 -12.92
C MET A 200 10.50 -3.25 -12.76
N SER A 201 11.78 -3.52 -12.49
CA SER A 201 12.22 -4.85 -12.08
C SER A 201 12.64 -4.85 -10.62
N VAL A 202 12.12 -5.80 -9.84
CA VAL A 202 12.44 -6.03 -8.43
C VAL A 202 13.14 -7.38 -8.31
N ARG A 203 14.33 -7.40 -7.73
CA ARG A 203 15.07 -8.61 -7.38
C ARG A 203 15.02 -8.79 -5.88
N VAL A 204 14.51 -9.92 -5.44
CA VAL A 204 14.59 -10.35 -4.04
C VAL A 204 15.59 -11.48 -3.93
N SER A 205 16.47 -11.42 -2.94
CA SER A 205 17.32 -12.56 -2.58
C SER A 205 17.25 -12.84 -1.09
N GLY A 206 17.40 -14.11 -0.75
CA GLY A 206 17.37 -14.53 0.65
C GLY A 206 17.63 -16.01 0.82
N SER A 207 17.26 -16.51 1.99
CA SER A 207 17.57 -17.86 2.43
C SER A 207 16.31 -18.65 2.77
N PHE A 208 16.34 -19.95 2.51
CA PHE A 208 15.37 -20.89 3.05
C PHE A 208 15.86 -21.36 4.42
N ILE A 209 14.97 -21.35 5.41
CA ILE A 209 15.27 -21.81 6.78
C ILE A 209 14.28 -22.90 7.20
N MET A 210 14.75 -23.87 7.97
CA MET A 210 13.87 -24.86 8.59
C MET A 210 13.21 -24.26 9.84
N GLY A 211 11.90 -24.00 9.78
CA GLY A 211 11.16 -23.33 10.85
C GLY A 211 9.73 -22.94 10.46
N ASN A 212 8.91 -22.59 11.47
CA ASN A 212 7.50 -22.25 11.29
C ASN A 212 7.24 -20.76 10.95
N GLU A 213 8.29 -19.94 10.79
CA GLU A 213 8.16 -18.48 10.70
C GLU A 213 8.72 -17.96 9.38
N PHE A 214 7.95 -17.08 8.72
CA PHE A 214 8.44 -16.20 7.68
C PHE A 214 9.08 -14.98 8.36
N LEU A 215 10.31 -14.64 7.98
CA LEU A 215 11.06 -13.55 8.61
C LEU A 215 11.47 -12.56 7.51
N VAL A 216 11.03 -11.31 7.65
CA VAL A 216 11.44 -10.23 6.76
C VAL A 216 12.65 -9.57 7.37
N CYS A 217 13.82 -9.71 6.76
CA CYS A 217 15.02 -9.01 7.19
C CYS A 217 15.34 -7.91 6.19
N ALA A 218 14.62 -6.80 6.29
CA ALA A 218 14.91 -5.63 5.49
C ALA A 218 16.03 -4.81 6.14
N ASP A 219 17.22 -4.81 5.53
CA ASP A 219 18.17 -3.72 5.76
C ASP A 219 17.51 -2.42 5.27
N GLY A 220 17.19 -1.51 6.21
CA GLY A 220 16.86 -0.12 5.93
C GLY A 220 15.40 0.33 6.08
N PHE A 221 14.42 -0.58 6.18
CA PHE A 221 13.03 -0.20 6.50
C PHE A 221 12.35 -1.30 7.33
N CYS A 222 12.43 -1.18 8.67
CA CYS A 222 11.52 -1.88 9.57
C CYS A 222 10.24 -1.06 9.66
N ALA A 223 9.14 -1.52 9.06
CA ALA A 223 7.82 -1.06 9.49
C ALA A 223 7.64 -1.45 10.97
N GLU A 224 7.01 -0.60 11.79
CA GLU A 224 6.74 -0.93 13.20
C GLU A 224 6.08 -2.32 13.31
N GLY A 225 6.79 -3.27 13.95
CA GLY A 225 6.35 -4.65 14.10
C GLY A 225 7.09 -5.70 13.25
N MET A 226 8.05 -5.33 12.39
CA MET A 226 8.91 -6.29 11.67
C MET A 226 10.28 -6.47 12.35
N LEU A 227 10.71 -7.73 12.49
CA LEU A 227 11.99 -8.10 13.12
C LEU A 227 13.18 -7.77 12.20
N SER A 228 14.25 -7.20 12.76
CA SER A 228 15.48 -6.89 12.01
C SER A 228 16.38 -8.13 11.85
N ILE A 229 17.23 -8.17 10.80
CA ILE A 229 18.26 -9.23 10.60
C ILE A 229 19.18 -9.37 11.83
N VAL A 230 19.34 -8.26 12.59
CA VAL A 230 20.19 -8.19 13.78
C VAL A 230 19.55 -8.89 14.99
N GLU A 231 18.25 -9.17 14.94
CA GLU A 231 17.51 -9.88 16.00
C GLU A 231 17.38 -11.38 15.74
N LEU A 232 17.86 -11.88 14.58
CA LEU A 232 17.92 -13.30 14.31
C LEU A 232 18.98 -13.98 15.19
N SER A 233 18.57 -14.96 15.98
CA SER A 233 19.51 -15.73 16.80
C SER A 233 20.48 -16.54 15.91
N PRO A 234 21.73 -16.79 16.36
CA PRO A 234 22.69 -17.63 15.63
C PRO A 234 22.17 -19.06 15.33
N ASP A 235 21.12 -19.51 16.02
CA ASP A 235 20.46 -20.79 15.76
C ASP A 235 19.71 -20.82 14.41
N ILE A 236 19.23 -19.68 13.90
CA ILE A 236 18.52 -19.60 12.62
C ILE A 236 19.47 -19.81 11.43
N LEU A 237 20.69 -19.27 11.52
CA LEU A 237 21.75 -19.50 10.53
C LEU A 237 22.17 -20.97 10.46
N SER A 238 22.06 -21.72 11.56
CA SER A 238 22.36 -23.16 11.59
C SER A 238 21.31 -24.05 10.89
N LYS A 239 20.16 -23.47 10.52
CA LYS A 239 19.03 -24.15 9.88
C LYS A 239 18.81 -23.74 8.41
N GLN A 240 19.80 -23.10 7.80
CA GLN A 240 19.76 -22.70 6.40
C GLN A 240 19.71 -23.94 5.50
N ALA A 241 18.68 -24.05 4.66
CA ALA A 241 18.44 -25.16 3.74
C ALA A 241 18.80 -24.83 2.28
N GLY A 242 19.04 -23.56 1.97
CA GLY A 242 19.41 -23.09 0.65
C GLY A 242 19.19 -21.58 0.49
N HIS A 243 19.43 -21.09 -0.72
CA HIS A 243 19.24 -19.69 -1.09
C HIS A 243 18.24 -19.57 -2.24
N PHE A 244 17.54 -18.44 -2.30
CA PHE A 244 16.72 -18.08 -3.46
C PHE A 244 17.09 -16.71 -3.98
N GLN A 245 16.88 -16.55 -5.28
CA GLN A 245 16.77 -15.26 -5.95
C GLN A 245 15.49 -15.29 -6.78
N GLU A 246 14.65 -14.28 -6.60
CA GLU A 246 13.38 -14.13 -7.30
C GLU A 246 13.33 -12.77 -7.96
N ASP A 247 13.21 -12.78 -9.28
CA ASP A 247 13.16 -11.58 -10.12
C ASP A 247 11.71 -11.35 -10.56
N PHE A 248 11.17 -10.17 -10.29
CA PHE A 248 9.85 -9.71 -10.69
C PHE A 248 10.00 -8.57 -11.69
N PHE A 249 9.36 -8.69 -12.84
CA PHE A 249 9.24 -7.63 -13.84
C PHE A 249 7.80 -7.16 -13.85
N MET A 250 7.59 -5.88 -13.61
CA MET A 250 6.30 -5.25 -13.48
C MET A 250 6.06 -4.28 -14.62
N GLU A 251 4.86 -4.33 -15.18
CA GLU A 251 4.40 -3.43 -16.23
C GLU A 251 3.11 -2.72 -15.77
N PRO A 252 2.81 -1.52 -16.30
CA PRO A 252 1.55 -0.84 -16.06
C PRO A 252 0.35 -1.71 -16.43
N GLY A 253 -0.62 -1.77 -15.53
CA GLY A 253 -1.91 -2.42 -15.76
C GLY A 253 -2.89 -1.51 -16.51
N THR A 254 -4.12 -2.00 -16.68
CA THR A 254 -5.18 -1.26 -17.39
C THR A 254 -5.76 -0.08 -16.60
N ALA A 255 -5.43 0.04 -15.31
CA ALA A 255 -5.87 1.12 -14.44
C ALA A 255 -4.65 1.94 -13.99
N MET A 256 -4.84 3.26 -13.89
CA MET A 256 -3.80 4.17 -13.41
C MET A 256 -3.27 3.74 -12.05
N GLY A 257 -1.95 3.64 -11.93
CA GLY A 257 -1.27 3.25 -10.69
C GLY A 257 -1.33 1.76 -10.35
N CYS A 258 -1.98 0.93 -11.17
CA CYS A 258 -1.90 -0.52 -11.03
C CYS A 258 -0.73 -1.08 -11.83
N TYR A 259 0.01 -2.03 -11.24
CA TYR A 259 1.06 -2.78 -11.93
C TYR A 259 0.72 -4.27 -11.92
N VAL A 260 1.15 -4.97 -12.96
CA VAL A 260 1.01 -6.42 -13.12
C VAL A 260 2.40 -7.02 -13.26
N ILE A 261 2.64 -8.16 -12.62
CA ILE A 261 3.87 -8.95 -12.82
C ILE A 261 3.80 -9.57 -14.21
N SER A 262 4.49 -8.97 -15.18
CA SER A 262 4.56 -9.46 -16.56
C SER A 262 5.46 -10.68 -16.65
N ARG A 263 6.53 -10.72 -15.85
CA ARG A 263 7.44 -11.86 -15.79
C ARG A 263 7.99 -12.05 -14.38
N GLN A 264 8.12 -13.31 -14.00
CA GLN A 264 8.73 -13.71 -12.74
C GLN A 264 9.68 -14.86 -12.98
N GLU A 265 10.88 -14.79 -12.40
CA GLU A 265 11.91 -15.81 -12.53
C GLU A 265 12.39 -16.21 -11.13
N LEU A 266 12.15 -17.47 -10.73
CA LEU A 266 12.58 -18.01 -9.44
C LEU A 266 13.78 -18.94 -9.64
N HIS A 267 14.89 -18.58 -8.98
CA HIS A 267 16.12 -19.35 -8.94
C HIS A 267 16.36 -19.86 -7.52
N ILE A 268 16.56 -21.17 -7.36
CA ILE A 268 16.90 -21.80 -6.08
C ILE A 268 18.30 -22.41 -6.19
N GLY A 269 19.16 -22.06 -5.25
CA GLY A 269 20.48 -22.67 -5.07
C GLY A 269 20.52 -23.50 -3.79
N VAL A 270 21.07 -24.71 -3.87
CA VAL A 270 21.36 -25.54 -2.69
C VAL A 270 22.75 -25.15 -2.17
N SER A 271 22.86 -24.97 -0.85
CA SER A 271 24.13 -24.73 -0.14
C SER A 271 25.03 -25.95 -0.10
#